data_AF-A0A420MAV5-F1
#
_entry.id   AF-A0A420MAV5-F1
#
_cell.length_a   1.000
_cell.length_b   1.000
_cell.length_c   1.000
_cell.angle_alpha   90.00
_cell.angle_beta   90.00
_cell.angle_gamma   90.00
#
_symmetry.space_group_name_H-M   'P 1'
#
loop_
_entity.id
_entity.type
_entity.pdbx_description
1 polymer ?
#
loop_
_entity_poly.entity_id
_entity_poly.type
_entity_poly.pdbx_seq_one_letter_code
_entity_poly.pdbx_strand_id
1 'polypeptide(L)'
;MGISKQNEQLQDHLDDALFLAHFANHIETADLLMDFGANPGRKFRSNGLHGAVRRRQIPQIELYIRDFGVPVDVEDGDYATPVMYAMQLEHPYDLETITHLFSLGADPLVEFGDAGWNYAQYAFAMGKEDLAEWFKVKWLEAKAKANLTARTTPTSSRESSCTIGRD
;
A
#
# COMPACT_ATOMS: atom_id res chain seq x y z
N MET A 1 -0.87 24.53 -25.58
CA MET A 1 -1.61 23.45 -24.88
C MET A 1 -1.33 22.03 -25.41
N GLY A 2 -0.70 21.82 -26.58
CA GLY A 2 -0.51 20.46 -27.15
C GLY A 2 0.64 19.64 -26.55
N ILE A 3 1.74 20.27 -26.14
CA ILE A 3 2.97 19.57 -25.71
C ILE A 3 2.82 18.96 -24.30
N SER A 4 2.13 19.63 -23.36
CA SER A 4 1.98 19.08 -21.99
C SER A 4 1.03 17.88 -21.97
N LYS A 5 -0.05 17.89 -22.76
CA LYS A 5 -0.97 16.74 -22.87
C LYS A 5 -0.30 15.50 -23.49
N GLN A 6 0.60 15.69 -24.46
CA GLN A 6 1.36 14.58 -25.04
C GLN A 6 2.33 13.94 -24.04
N ASN A 7 2.94 14.76 -23.18
CA ASN A 7 3.85 14.26 -22.14
C ASN A 7 3.10 13.53 -21.02
N GLU A 8 1.93 14.01 -20.63
CA GLU A 8 1.04 13.34 -19.68
C GLU A 8 0.57 11.98 -20.22
N GLN A 9 0.14 11.91 -21.49
CA GLN A 9 -0.24 10.64 -22.13
C GLN A 9 0.94 9.66 -22.21
N LEU A 10 2.15 10.15 -22.49
CA LEU A 10 3.34 9.29 -22.51
C LEU A 10 3.62 8.68 -21.14
N GLN A 11 3.54 9.49 -20.07
CA GLN A 11 3.75 8.98 -18.71
C GLN A 11 2.66 7.97 -18.32
N ASP A 12 1.39 8.24 -18.65
CA ASP A 12 0.30 7.31 -18.34
C ASP A 12 0.52 5.95 -19.02
N HIS A 13 1.00 5.93 -20.26
CA HIS A 13 1.36 4.70 -20.96
C HIS A 13 2.58 3.99 -20.36
N LEU A 14 3.61 4.73 -19.92
CA LEU A 14 4.78 4.15 -19.26
C LEU A 14 4.38 3.44 -17.96
N ASP A 15 3.52 4.08 -17.16
CA ASP A 15 3.09 3.57 -15.87
C ASP A 15 2.19 2.34 -16.04
N ASP A 16 1.29 2.36 -17.03
CA ASP A 16 0.46 1.19 -17.39
C ASP A 16 1.31 0.05 -17.92
N ALA A 17 2.27 0.36 -18.79
CA ALA A 17 3.18 -0.64 -19.34
C ALA A 17 3.98 -1.30 -18.22
N LEU A 18 4.38 -0.57 -17.19
CA LEU A 18 5.11 -1.13 -16.05
C LEU A 18 4.25 -2.12 -15.25
N PHE A 19 3.00 -1.76 -14.95
CA PHE A 19 2.05 -2.69 -14.33
C PHE A 19 1.87 -3.95 -15.18
N LEU A 20 1.65 -3.79 -16.51
CA LEU A 20 1.45 -4.90 -17.43
C LEU A 20 2.69 -5.78 -17.60
N ALA A 21 3.89 -5.20 -17.62
CA ALA A 21 5.15 -5.95 -17.70
C ALA A 21 5.29 -6.89 -16.50
N HIS A 22 5.04 -6.38 -15.28
CA HIS A 22 5.00 -7.22 -14.10
C HIS A 22 3.88 -8.23 -14.17
N PHE A 23 2.66 -7.83 -14.54
CA PHE A 23 1.54 -8.75 -14.67
C PHE A 23 1.80 -9.85 -15.72
N ALA A 24 2.63 -9.62 -16.73
CA ALA A 24 3.07 -10.63 -17.70
C ALA A 24 4.31 -11.42 -17.25
N ASN A 25 4.88 -11.09 -16.09
CA ASN A 25 6.13 -11.64 -15.56
C ASN A 25 7.37 -11.35 -16.45
N HIS A 26 7.41 -10.17 -17.07
CA HIS A 26 8.52 -9.69 -17.91
C HIS A 26 9.40 -8.71 -17.12
N ILE A 27 10.24 -9.23 -16.22
CA ILE A 27 11.02 -8.42 -15.27
C ILE A 27 11.98 -7.48 -16.01
N GLU A 28 12.68 -7.95 -17.04
CA GLU A 28 13.63 -7.13 -17.80
C GLU A 28 12.93 -5.99 -18.56
N THR A 29 11.68 -6.22 -18.98
CA THR A 29 10.86 -5.15 -19.59
C THR A 29 10.44 -4.13 -18.54
N ALA A 30 10.08 -4.58 -17.34
CA ALA A 30 9.77 -3.68 -16.25
C ALA A 30 10.98 -2.83 -15.83
N ASP A 31 12.16 -3.41 -15.74
CA ASP A 31 13.40 -2.69 -15.44
C ASP A 31 13.70 -1.64 -16.53
N LEU A 32 13.55 -1.99 -17.81
CA LEU A 32 13.70 -1.02 -18.91
C LEU A 32 12.68 0.12 -18.82
N LEU A 33 11.43 -0.17 -18.44
CA LEU A 33 10.40 0.86 -18.26
C LEU A 33 10.72 1.80 -17.10
N MET A 34 11.31 1.27 -16.01
CA MET A 34 11.84 2.08 -14.92
C MET A 34 12.97 3.01 -15.39
N ASP A 35 13.88 2.53 -16.25
CA ASP A 35 14.93 3.36 -16.86
C ASP A 35 14.36 4.51 -17.73
N PHE A 36 13.20 4.30 -18.33
CA PHE A 36 12.45 5.33 -19.06
C PHE A 36 11.58 6.23 -18.19
N GLY A 37 11.63 6.07 -16.86
CA GLY A 37 10.94 6.94 -15.91
C GLY A 37 9.50 6.54 -15.60
N ALA A 38 9.12 5.27 -15.80
CA ALA A 38 7.83 4.79 -15.32
C ALA A 38 7.72 4.94 -13.78
N ASN A 39 6.54 5.29 -13.29
CA ASN A 39 6.23 5.47 -11.88
C ASN A 39 5.63 4.17 -11.29
N PRO A 40 6.38 3.44 -10.45
CA PRO A 40 5.90 2.19 -9.85
C PRO A 40 4.80 2.37 -8.80
N GLY A 41 4.56 3.61 -8.35
CA GLY A 41 3.64 3.94 -7.27
C GLY A 41 2.57 4.97 -7.64
N ARG A 42 2.17 5.03 -8.92
CA ARG A 42 1.11 5.95 -9.34
C ARG A 42 -0.18 5.64 -8.56
N LYS A 43 -0.71 6.67 -7.88
CA LYS A 43 -1.96 6.60 -7.12
C LYS A 43 -3.17 6.53 -8.04
N PHE A 44 -4.24 5.89 -7.55
CA PHE A 44 -5.53 5.77 -8.21
C PHE A 44 -5.47 5.10 -9.60
N ARG A 45 -4.43 4.27 -9.82
CA ARG A 45 -4.25 3.42 -10.99
C ARG A 45 -3.49 2.16 -10.58
N SER A 46 -3.76 1.04 -11.25
CA SER A 46 -2.89 -0.13 -11.14
C SER A 46 -1.48 0.28 -11.56
N ASN A 47 -0.47 -0.08 -10.77
CA ASN A 47 0.89 0.45 -10.89
C ASN A 47 1.92 -0.66 -10.72
N GLY A 48 3.20 -0.31 -10.87
CA GLY A 48 4.30 -1.28 -10.79
C GLY A 48 4.27 -2.13 -9.51
N LEU A 49 4.00 -1.53 -8.35
CA LEU A 49 3.93 -2.27 -7.08
C LEU A 49 2.79 -3.29 -7.07
N HIS A 50 1.59 -2.92 -7.54
CA HIS A 50 0.46 -3.86 -7.67
C HIS A 50 0.82 -5.07 -8.55
N GLY A 51 1.43 -4.82 -9.71
CA GLY A 51 1.85 -5.86 -10.65
C GLY A 51 2.91 -6.79 -10.05
N ALA A 52 3.95 -6.21 -9.43
CA ALA A 52 5.05 -6.95 -8.81
C ALA A 52 4.54 -7.86 -7.67
N VAL A 53 3.60 -7.36 -6.85
CA VAL A 53 2.94 -8.17 -5.81
C VAL A 53 2.13 -9.32 -6.42
N ARG A 54 1.33 -9.07 -7.46
CA ARG A 54 0.50 -10.11 -8.10
C ARG A 54 1.31 -11.26 -8.70
N ARG A 55 2.58 -11.01 -9.03
CA ARG A 55 3.54 -12.02 -9.50
C ARG A 55 4.59 -12.42 -8.47
N ARG A 56 4.50 -11.92 -7.23
CA ARG A 56 5.44 -12.23 -6.14
C ARG A 56 6.89 -11.95 -6.46
N GLN A 57 7.14 -10.88 -7.19
CA GLN A 57 8.49 -10.45 -7.53
C GLN A 57 9.07 -9.71 -6.33
N ILE A 58 9.45 -10.47 -5.28
CA ILE A 58 9.93 -9.93 -3.99
C ILE A 58 11.04 -8.87 -4.17
N PRO A 59 12.05 -9.06 -5.04
CA PRO A 59 13.07 -8.04 -5.26
C PRO A 59 12.49 -6.71 -5.76
N GLN A 60 11.54 -6.75 -6.69
CA GLN A 60 10.87 -5.57 -7.24
C GLN A 60 9.96 -4.89 -6.21
N ILE A 61 9.26 -5.67 -5.37
CA ILE A 61 8.46 -5.14 -4.26
C ILE A 61 9.35 -4.34 -3.29
N GLU A 62 10.47 -4.93 -2.87
CA GLU A 62 11.42 -4.26 -1.97
C GLU A 62 12.05 -3.03 -2.61
N LEU A 63 12.48 -3.15 -3.87
CA LEU A 63 13.03 -2.03 -4.66
C LEU A 63 12.06 -0.85 -4.69
N TYR A 64 10.80 -1.08 -5.03
CA TYR A 64 9.82 0.00 -5.15
C TYR A 64 9.50 0.67 -3.82
N ILE A 65 9.35 -0.10 -2.75
CA ILE A 65 8.99 0.46 -1.45
C ILE A 65 10.19 1.15 -0.79
N ARG A 66 11.37 0.52 -0.80
CA ARG A 66 12.54 1.02 -0.07
C ARG A 66 13.33 2.07 -0.86
N ASP A 67 13.53 1.84 -2.15
CA ASP A 67 14.47 2.64 -2.93
C ASP A 67 13.76 3.73 -3.72
N PHE A 68 12.53 3.45 -4.22
CA PHE A 68 11.69 4.44 -4.89
C PHE A 68 10.67 5.13 -3.97
N GLY A 69 10.57 4.70 -2.70
CA GLY A 69 9.70 5.33 -1.71
C GLY A 69 8.21 5.21 -2.04
N VAL A 70 7.80 4.18 -2.79
CA VAL A 70 6.40 3.94 -3.09
C VAL A 70 5.65 3.62 -1.78
N PRO A 71 4.53 4.32 -1.49
CA PRO A 71 3.69 3.96 -0.35
C PRO A 71 3.21 2.51 -0.48
N VAL A 72 3.46 1.70 0.54
CA VAL A 72 3.12 0.27 0.53
C VAL A 72 1.61 0.00 0.43
N ASP A 73 0.78 0.92 0.94
CA ASP A 73 -0.69 0.89 0.84
C ASP A 73 -1.20 1.80 -0.29
N VAL A 74 -0.42 2.00 -1.36
CA VAL A 74 -0.88 2.77 -2.52
C VAL A 74 -2.15 2.16 -3.12
N GLU A 75 -3.19 2.95 -3.29
CA GLU A 75 -4.45 2.49 -3.86
C GLU A 75 -4.45 2.60 -5.40
N ASP A 76 -5.01 1.59 -6.06
CA ASP A 76 -5.36 1.68 -7.48
C ASP A 76 -6.68 2.45 -7.71
N GLY A 77 -7.18 2.45 -8.96
CA GLY A 77 -8.40 3.18 -9.32
C GLY A 77 -9.68 2.65 -8.69
N ASP A 78 -9.66 1.41 -8.20
CA ASP A 78 -10.76 0.75 -7.51
C ASP A 78 -10.53 0.69 -5.99
N TYR A 79 -9.59 1.50 -5.48
CA TYR A 79 -9.16 1.53 -4.08
C TYR A 79 -8.51 0.23 -3.58
N ALA A 80 -8.08 -0.65 -4.48
CA ALA A 80 -7.38 -1.87 -4.08
C ALA A 80 -5.93 -1.56 -3.72
N THR A 81 -5.46 -2.12 -2.61
CA THR A 81 -4.08 -1.99 -2.13
C THR A 81 -3.22 -3.17 -2.60
N PRO A 82 -1.88 -3.11 -2.50
CA PRO A 82 -1.02 -4.24 -2.82
C PRO A 82 -1.34 -5.49 -1.98
N VAL A 83 -1.78 -5.33 -0.71
CA VAL A 83 -2.24 -6.46 0.12
C VAL A 83 -3.44 -7.17 -0.53
N MET A 84 -4.39 -6.44 -1.11
CA MET A 84 -5.54 -7.04 -1.82
C MET A 84 -5.12 -7.77 -3.10
N TYR A 85 -4.10 -7.29 -3.80
CA TYR A 85 -3.50 -8.01 -4.94
C TYR A 85 -2.80 -9.31 -4.49
N ALA A 86 -2.12 -9.30 -3.34
CA ALA A 86 -1.51 -10.50 -2.77
C ALA A 86 -2.55 -11.56 -2.37
N MET A 87 -3.74 -11.15 -1.92
CA MET A 87 -4.85 -12.07 -1.63
C MET A 87 -5.35 -12.84 -2.87
N GLN A 88 -4.99 -12.44 -4.09
CA GLN A 88 -5.35 -13.20 -5.30
C GLN A 88 -4.39 -14.36 -5.61
N LEU A 89 -3.30 -14.49 -4.85
CA LEU A 89 -2.37 -15.61 -4.96
C LEU A 89 -2.97 -16.86 -4.28
N GLU A 90 -2.50 -18.04 -4.65
CA GLU A 90 -2.91 -19.27 -3.95
C GLU A 90 -2.11 -19.45 -2.65
N HIS A 91 -2.67 -20.12 -1.65
CA HIS A 91 -1.94 -20.51 -0.44
C HIS A 91 -0.72 -21.39 -0.80
N PRO A 92 0.46 -21.23 -0.17
CA PRO A 92 0.78 -20.32 0.96
C PRO A 92 1.26 -18.93 0.52
N TYR A 93 1.27 -18.69 -0.77
CA TYR A 93 1.97 -17.57 -1.36
C TYR A 93 1.30 -16.23 -1.10
N ASP A 94 -0.02 -16.21 -0.94
CA ASP A 94 -0.75 -15.05 -0.44
C ASP A 94 -0.25 -14.64 0.96
N LEU A 95 -0.28 -15.55 1.92
CA LEU A 95 0.12 -15.30 3.31
C LEU A 95 1.59 -14.88 3.42
N GLU A 96 2.50 -15.54 2.69
CA GLU A 96 3.92 -15.17 2.64
C GLU A 96 4.10 -13.74 2.12
N THR A 97 3.44 -13.39 1.01
CA THR A 97 3.57 -12.06 0.40
C THR A 97 2.91 -10.98 1.25
N ILE A 98 1.76 -11.26 1.86
CA ILE A 98 1.09 -10.34 2.79
C ILE A 98 1.94 -10.11 4.04
N THR A 99 2.51 -11.17 4.61
CA THR A 99 3.43 -11.06 5.76
C THR A 99 4.64 -10.20 5.40
N HIS A 100 5.17 -10.35 4.19
CA HIS A 100 6.25 -9.53 3.70
C HIS A 100 5.85 -8.04 3.58
N LEU A 101 4.71 -7.73 2.96
CA LEU A 101 4.18 -6.36 2.88
C LEU A 101 3.96 -5.73 4.27
N PHE A 102 3.45 -6.50 5.23
CA PHE A 102 3.29 -6.05 6.62
C PHE A 102 4.64 -5.73 7.26
N SER A 103 5.69 -6.51 6.97
CA SER A 103 7.05 -6.21 7.44
C SER A 103 7.67 -4.98 6.76
N LEU A 104 7.19 -4.63 5.56
CA LEU A 104 7.52 -3.39 4.85
C LEU A 104 6.65 -2.20 5.28
N GLY A 105 5.73 -2.38 6.24
CA GLY A 105 4.96 -1.31 6.85
C GLY A 105 3.53 -1.15 6.33
N ALA A 106 2.98 -2.13 5.60
CA ALA A 106 1.56 -2.11 5.23
C ALA A 106 0.68 -2.06 6.48
N ASP A 107 -0.28 -1.15 6.48
CA ASP A 107 -1.15 -0.95 7.63
C ASP A 107 -2.20 -2.07 7.69
N PRO A 108 -2.22 -2.92 8.75
CA PRO A 108 -3.27 -3.91 8.91
C PRO A 108 -4.64 -3.29 9.19
N LEU A 109 -4.73 -1.99 9.49
CA LEU A 109 -5.96 -1.28 9.86
C LEU A 109 -6.70 -0.61 8.70
N VAL A 110 -6.30 -0.87 7.45
CA VAL A 110 -6.98 -0.27 6.29
C VAL A 110 -8.44 -0.74 6.20
N GLU A 111 -9.33 0.22 5.93
CA GLU A 111 -10.76 0.02 5.70
C GLU A 111 -11.13 0.45 4.27
N PHE A 112 -12.05 -0.29 3.63
CA PHE A 112 -12.43 -0.14 2.23
C PHE A 112 -13.94 0.06 2.07
N GLY A 113 -14.30 0.90 1.11
CA GLY A 113 -15.69 1.17 0.74
C GLY A 113 -16.52 1.85 1.84
N ASP A 114 -17.75 2.22 1.52
CA ASP A 114 -18.62 2.99 2.41
C ASP A 114 -19.00 2.25 3.71
N ALA A 115 -18.92 0.92 3.69
CA ALA A 115 -19.21 0.07 4.83
C ALA A 115 -17.99 -0.16 5.76
N GLY A 116 -16.81 0.36 5.42
CA GLY A 116 -15.59 0.21 6.22
C GLY A 116 -15.13 -1.23 6.34
N TRP A 117 -15.09 -1.97 5.22
CA TRP A 117 -14.63 -3.36 5.21
C TRP A 117 -13.14 -3.43 5.52
N ASN A 118 -12.71 -4.34 6.38
CA ASN A 118 -11.28 -4.60 6.60
C ASN A 118 -10.78 -5.81 5.78
N TYR A 119 -9.46 -6.04 5.82
CA TYR A 119 -8.84 -7.17 5.13
C TYR A 119 -9.41 -8.55 5.53
N ALA A 120 -9.82 -8.74 6.79
CA ALA A 120 -10.40 -10.02 7.22
C ALA A 120 -11.75 -10.28 6.56
N GLN A 121 -12.63 -9.28 6.49
CA GLN A 121 -13.93 -9.39 5.81
C GLN A 121 -13.77 -9.63 4.31
N TYR A 122 -12.81 -8.94 3.69
CA TYR A 122 -12.51 -9.13 2.28
C TYR A 122 -11.97 -10.55 1.99
N ALA A 123 -11.00 -11.04 2.76
CA ALA A 123 -10.49 -12.41 2.63
C ALA A 123 -11.58 -13.47 2.84
N PHE A 124 -12.48 -13.26 3.80
CA PHE A 124 -13.62 -14.14 4.02
C PHE A 124 -14.56 -14.18 2.82
N ALA A 125 -14.87 -13.03 2.22
CA ALA A 125 -15.69 -12.95 1.00
C ALA A 125 -15.04 -13.63 -0.22
N MET A 126 -13.71 -13.73 -0.26
CA MET A 126 -12.97 -14.51 -1.25
C MET A 126 -12.96 -16.02 -0.96
N GLY A 127 -13.55 -16.48 0.14
CA GLY A 127 -13.52 -17.88 0.56
C GLY A 127 -12.21 -18.31 1.23
N LYS A 128 -11.39 -17.35 1.70
CA LYS A 128 -10.09 -17.61 2.34
C LYS A 128 -10.18 -17.48 3.85
N GLU A 129 -10.89 -18.43 4.47
CA GLU A 129 -11.22 -18.39 5.90
C GLU A 129 -9.99 -18.35 6.82
N ASP A 130 -8.97 -19.17 6.54
CA ASP A 130 -7.72 -19.19 7.33
C ASP A 130 -6.99 -17.84 7.28
N LEU A 131 -6.94 -17.23 6.10
CA LEU A 131 -6.34 -15.92 5.91
C LEU A 131 -7.16 -14.82 6.59
N ALA A 132 -8.49 -14.93 6.57
CA ALA A 132 -9.39 -14.01 7.25
C ALA A 132 -9.18 -14.03 8.77
N GLU A 133 -9.06 -15.21 9.39
CA GLU A 133 -8.78 -15.30 10.83
C GLU A 133 -7.39 -14.78 11.14
N TRP A 134 -6.39 -15.02 10.28
CA TRP A 134 -5.06 -14.43 10.43
C TRP A 134 -5.10 -12.89 10.41
N PHE A 135 -5.83 -12.29 9.46
CA PHE A 135 -5.99 -10.83 9.38
C PHE A 135 -6.67 -10.25 10.61
N LYS A 136 -7.70 -10.92 11.13
CA LYS A 136 -8.40 -10.50 12.35
C LYS A 136 -7.46 -10.46 13.55
N VAL A 137 -6.56 -11.43 13.69
CA VAL A 137 -5.51 -11.40 14.73
C VAL A 137 -4.61 -10.16 14.53
N LYS A 138 -4.13 -9.92 13.31
CA LYS A 138 -3.26 -8.75 13.01
C LYS A 138 -3.94 -7.41 13.23
N TRP A 139 -5.22 -7.30 12.89
CA TRP A 139 -6.04 -6.14 13.16
C TRP A 139 -6.13 -5.84 14.67
N LEU A 140 -6.43 -6.86 15.48
CA LEU A 140 -6.54 -6.71 16.94
C LEU A 140 -5.19 -6.34 17.58
N GLU A 141 -4.10 -6.96 17.14
CA GLU A 141 -2.73 -6.61 17.56
C GLU A 141 -2.41 -5.13 17.27
N ALA A 142 -2.73 -4.65 16.06
CA ALA A 142 -2.48 -3.28 15.66
C ALA A 142 -3.36 -2.26 16.40
N LYS A 143 -4.66 -2.55 16.60
CA LYS A 143 -5.54 -1.70 17.41
C LYS A 143 -5.08 -1.61 18.86
N ALA A 144 -4.63 -2.71 19.46
CA ALA A 144 -4.10 -2.71 20.81
C ALA A 144 -2.85 -1.82 20.91
N LYS A 145 -1.93 -1.93 19.94
CA LYS A 145 -0.72 -1.09 19.86
C LYS A 145 -1.06 0.39 19.71
N ALA A 146 -2.00 0.75 18.84
CA ALA A 146 -2.43 2.14 18.63
C ALA A 146 -3.09 2.76 19.88
N ASN A 147 -3.86 1.98 20.64
CA ASN A 147 -4.46 2.45 21.88
C ASN A 147 -3.41 2.69 23.00
N LEU A 148 -2.33 1.91 23.03
CA LEU A 148 -1.25 2.10 23.98
C LEU A 148 -0.46 3.38 23.68
N THR A 149 -0.13 3.64 22.42
CA THR A 149 0.62 4.85 22.05
C THR A 149 -0.17 6.13 22.35
N ALA A 150 -1.49 6.14 22.09
CA ALA A 150 -2.37 7.27 22.38
C ALA A 150 -2.47 7.64 23.87
N ARG A 151 -2.33 6.66 24.79
CA ARG A 151 -2.33 6.93 26.24
C ARG A 151 -1.03 7.51 26.77
N THR A 152 0.07 7.33 26.05
CA THR A 152 1.42 7.72 26.50
C THR A 152 1.86 9.11 26.07
N THR A 153 1.14 9.79 25.17
CA THR A 153 1.42 11.19 24.81
C THR A 153 0.80 12.14 25.83
N PRO A 154 1.58 12.85 26.66
CA PRO A 154 1.03 13.86 27.56
C PRO A 154 0.61 15.06 26.73
N THR A 155 -0.66 15.46 26.83
CA THR A 155 -1.16 16.74 26.33
C THR A 155 -0.45 17.85 27.12
N SER A 156 0.67 18.36 26.60
CA SER A 156 1.37 19.52 27.16
C SER A 156 0.59 20.79 26.81
N SER A 157 -0.51 21.02 27.52
CA SER A 157 -1.16 22.32 27.58
C SER A 157 -0.33 23.23 28.48
N ARG A 158 0.69 23.86 27.90
CA ARG A 158 1.28 25.09 28.45
C ARG A 158 0.25 26.20 28.30
N GLU A 159 -0.54 26.44 29.34
CA GLU A 159 -1.10 27.78 29.56
C GLU A 159 -0.01 28.64 30.19
N SER A 160 0.79 29.29 29.35
CA SER A 160 1.56 30.46 29.77
C SER A 160 0.60 31.64 29.89
N SER A 161 -0.03 31.79 31.05
CA SER A 161 -0.76 33.00 31.40
C SER A 161 0.24 34.14 31.58
N CYS A 162 0.20 35.08 30.64
CA CYS A 162 0.91 36.34 30.70
C CYS A 162 0.00 37.41 31.33
N THR A 163 0.62 38.29 32.12
CA THR A 163 0.14 39.59 32.65
C THR A 163 -0.86 39.59 33.80
N ILE A 164 -0.43 40.17 34.92
CA ILE A 164 -1.08 41.31 35.61
C ILE A 164 0.05 42.02 36.39
N GLY A 165 0.26 43.31 36.08
CA GLY A 165 1.24 44.15 36.74
C GLY A 165 0.79 44.64 38.11
N ARG A 166 1.73 45.21 38.88
CA ARG A 166 1.47 46.24 39.89
C ARG A 166 2.67 47.17 40.02
N ASP A 167 2.33 48.45 39.87
CA ASP A 167 2.80 49.68 40.52
C ASP A 167 4.30 50.00 40.61
#